data_AF-A0A814M204-F1
#
_entry.id   AF-A0A814M204-F1
#
_cell.length_a   1.000
_cell.length_b   1.000
_cell.length_c   1.000
_cell.angle_alpha   90.00
_cell.angle_beta   90.00
_cell.angle_gamma   90.00
#
_symmetry.space_group_name_H-M   'P 1'
#
loop_
_entity.id
_entity.type
_entity.pdbx_description
1 polymer ?
#
loop_
_entity_poly.entity_id
_entity_poly.type
_entity_poly.pdbx_seq_one_letter_code
_entity_poly.pdbx_strand_id
1 'polypeptide(L)'
;MAQSRIQLAKVQMEEYKALEDFEQIASPAQWSIHLVLKPKIKNWSTKNKNYQILSKRVELDMPPKFIEKVDFSFKVDESIISQDEAQATYNEMRQITKEFRTQAMKLYVQSAARENEILSNEITGIVERFPQENDDGFDAEPGFAAFKQYHELRQKRMKLETEQSMHFLFEQQVEGDTNNPEEEIIAPTVIRSLGEDFLLQQ
;
A
#
# COMPACT_ATOMS: atom_id res chain seq x y z
N MET A 1 12.48 -15.54 0.75
CA MET A 1 12.31 -14.94 2.09
C MET A 1 13.56 -14.92 2.99
N ALA A 2 14.24 -16.04 3.26
CA ALA A 2 15.34 -16.08 4.25
C ALA A 2 16.52 -15.13 3.95
N GLN A 3 16.97 -15.04 2.69
CA GLN A 3 18.06 -14.13 2.29
C GLN A 3 17.70 -12.66 2.51
N SER A 4 16.46 -12.24 2.20
CA SER A 4 15.99 -10.87 2.44
C SER A 4 15.96 -10.54 3.94
N ARG A 5 15.58 -11.50 4.80
CA ARG A 5 15.63 -11.32 6.27
C ARG A 5 17.07 -11.15 6.77
N ILE A 6 18.01 -11.92 6.24
CA ILE A 6 19.44 -11.78 6.58
C ILE A 6 19.96 -10.42 6.14
N GLN A 7 19.62 -9.97 4.93
CA GLN A 7 20.03 -8.66 4.43
C GLN A 7 19.45 -7.52 5.27
N LEU A 8 18.17 -7.62 5.65
CA LEU A 8 17.54 -6.64 6.53
C LEU A 8 18.25 -6.56 7.90
N ALA A 9 18.55 -7.72 8.51
CA ALA A 9 19.26 -7.78 9.78
C ALA A 9 20.67 -7.17 9.70
N LYS A 10 21.41 -7.41 8.59
CA LYS A 10 22.72 -6.78 8.35
C LYS A 10 22.62 -5.27 8.31
N VAL A 11 21.67 -4.73 7.52
CA VAL A 11 21.48 -3.28 7.40
C VAL A 11 21.02 -2.66 8.72
N GLN A 12 20.18 -3.36 9.50
CA GLN A 12 19.81 -2.92 10.86
C GLN A 12 21.01 -2.79 11.78
N MET A 13 21.93 -3.76 11.73
CA MET A 13 23.16 -3.71 12.54
C MET A 13 24.10 -2.58 12.07
N GLU A 14 24.24 -2.39 10.76
CA GLU A 14 25.02 -1.28 10.18
C GLU A 14 24.42 0.08 10.56
N GLU A 15 23.10 0.25 10.45
CA GLU A 15 22.38 1.47 10.85
C GLU A 15 22.58 1.78 12.33
N TYR A 16 22.52 0.76 13.19
CA TYR A 16 22.70 0.92 14.63
C TYR A 16 24.12 1.40 14.95
N LYS A 17 25.15 0.79 14.35
CA LYS A 17 26.54 1.23 14.53
C LYS A 17 26.76 2.67 14.05
N ALA A 18 26.24 3.00 12.86
CA ALA A 18 26.35 4.37 12.33
C ALA A 18 25.63 5.41 13.21
N LEU A 19 24.56 5.01 13.91
CA LEU A 19 23.90 5.87 14.90
C LEU A 19 24.78 6.09 16.14
N GLU A 20 25.42 5.03 16.66
CA GLU A 20 26.36 5.14 17.79
C GLU A 20 27.56 6.03 17.42
N ASP A 21 28.13 5.85 16.23
CA ASP A 21 29.22 6.68 15.73
C ASP A 21 28.79 8.15 15.61
N PHE A 22 27.59 8.41 15.09
CA PHE A 22 27.03 9.76 15.02
C PHE A 22 26.82 10.36 16.43
N GLU A 23 26.26 9.62 17.37
CA GLU A 23 26.03 10.09 18.74
C GLU A 23 27.32 10.52 19.45
N GLN A 24 28.43 9.83 19.19
CA GLN A 24 29.72 10.15 19.80
C GLN A 24 30.35 11.44 19.29
N ILE A 25 30.06 11.84 18.05
CA ILE A 25 30.73 12.96 17.38
C ILE A 25 29.80 14.13 17.05
N ALA A 26 28.49 13.96 17.19
CA ALA A 26 27.49 14.98 16.91
C ALA A 26 27.62 16.15 17.90
N SER A 27 27.55 17.38 17.37
CA SER A 27 27.35 18.54 18.22
C SER A 27 25.94 18.52 18.86
N PRO A 28 25.71 19.22 19.98
CA PRO A 28 24.38 19.31 20.60
C PRO A 28 23.29 19.81 19.64
N ALA A 29 23.64 20.71 18.71
CA ALA A 29 22.73 21.21 17.69
C ALA A 29 22.36 20.13 16.67
N GLN A 30 23.36 19.38 16.17
CA GLN A 30 23.15 18.25 15.25
C GLN A 30 22.31 17.15 15.90
N TRP A 31 22.58 16.82 17.16
CA TRP A 31 21.79 15.84 17.91
C TRP A 31 20.34 16.30 18.12
N SER A 32 20.13 17.57 18.44
CA SER A 32 18.79 18.14 18.59
C SER A 32 17.97 18.04 17.29
N ILE A 33 18.58 18.33 16.15
CA ILE A 33 17.93 18.20 14.85
C ILE A 33 17.63 16.73 14.53
N HIS A 34 18.55 15.81 14.84
CA HIS A 34 18.29 14.37 14.73
C HIS A 34 17.05 13.95 15.54
N LEU A 35 16.90 14.42 16.78
CA LEU A 35 15.75 14.09 17.63
C LEU A 35 14.42 14.59 17.05
N VAL A 36 14.41 15.77 16.41
CA VAL A 36 13.24 16.31 15.69
C VAL A 36 12.94 15.50 14.43
N LEU A 37 13.98 15.10 13.70
CA LEU A 37 13.85 14.40 12.43
C LEU A 37 13.46 12.93 12.58
N LYS A 38 13.93 12.25 13.62
CA LYS A 38 13.69 10.82 13.89
C LYS A 38 12.21 10.40 13.85
N PRO A 39 11.26 11.07 14.53
CA PRO A 39 9.84 10.74 14.45
C PRO A 39 9.24 11.04 13.07
N LYS A 40 9.69 12.11 12.40
CA LYS A 40 9.23 12.47 11.05
C LYS A 40 9.62 11.41 10.03
N ILE A 41 10.86 10.94 10.05
CA ILE A 41 11.33 9.83 9.21
C ILE A 41 10.53 8.55 9.49
N LYS A 42 10.18 8.25 10.74
CA LYS A 42 9.36 7.07 11.07
C LYS A 42 7.96 7.19 10.46
N ASN A 43 7.34 8.35 10.57
CA ASN A 43 6.03 8.61 9.97
C ASN A 43 6.10 8.53 8.44
N TRP A 44 7.07 9.22 7.83
CA TRP A 44 7.33 9.17 6.39
C TRP A 44 7.54 7.74 5.90
N SER A 45 8.34 6.93 6.59
CA SER A 45 8.57 5.53 6.24
C SER A 45 7.26 4.73 6.14
N THR A 46 6.36 4.93 7.12
CA THR A 46 5.05 4.29 7.13
C THR A 46 4.19 4.77 5.95
N LYS A 47 4.14 6.08 5.70
CA LYS A 47 3.35 6.67 4.61
C LYS A 47 3.89 6.30 3.24
N ASN A 48 5.20 6.36 3.03
CA ASN A 48 5.87 5.95 1.81
C ASN A 48 5.61 4.46 1.52
N LYS A 49 5.76 3.59 2.51
CA LYS A 49 5.45 2.16 2.37
C LYS A 49 4.00 1.94 1.97
N ASN A 50 3.05 2.58 2.64
CA ASN A 50 1.63 2.48 2.31
C ASN A 50 1.33 2.98 0.90
N TYR A 51 1.90 4.12 0.50
CA TYR A 51 1.76 4.66 -0.85
C TYR A 51 2.30 3.68 -1.90
N GLN A 52 3.50 3.12 -1.71
CA GLN A 52 4.07 2.16 -2.65
C GLN A 52 3.19 0.90 -2.77
N ILE A 53 2.80 0.30 -1.65
CA ILE A 53 1.93 -0.89 -1.64
C ILE A 53 0.60 -0.60 -2.34
N LEU A 54 0.01 0.57 -2.08
CA LEU A 54 -1.26 0.97 -2.67
C LEU A 54 -1.15 1.19 -4.18
N SER A 55 -0.07 1.81 -4.65
CA SER A 55 0.22 1.93 -6.09
C SER A 55 0.30 0.56 -6.76
N LYS A 56 0.96 -0.42 -6.12
CA LYS A 56 0.99 -1.80 -6.63
C LYS A 56 -0.37 -2.49 -6.62
N ARG A 57 -1.19 -2.27 -5.59
CA ARG A 57 -2.57 -2.77 -5.57
C ARG A 57 -3.39 -2.26 -6.75
N VAL A 58 -3.18 -1.02 -7.18
CA VAL A 58 -3.84 -0.46 -8.36
C VAL A 58 -3.33 -1.08 -9.66
N GLU A 59 -2.01 -1.28 -9.78
CA GLU A 59 -1.43 -1.98 -10.94
C GLU A 59 -1.98 -3.42 -11.09
N LEU A 60 -2.31 -4.06 -9.98
CA LEU A 60 -2.77 -5.46 -9.93
C LEU A 60 -4.30 -5.60 -9.81
N ASP A 61 -5.06 -4.50 -9.93
CA ASP A 61 -6.52 -4.47 -9.71
C ASP A 61 -7.00 -5.17 -8.41
N MET A 62 -6.20 -5.02 -7.34
CA MET A 62 -6.45 -5.63 -6.03
C MET A 62 -6.88 -4.57 -5.00
N PRO A 63 -8.17 -4.16 -5.00
CA PRO A 63 -8.66 -3.17 -4.05
C PRO A 63 -8.39 -3.60 -2.60
N PRO A 64 -8.10 -2.67 -1.69
CA PRO A 64 -8.16 -2.95 -0.26
C PRO A 64 -9.52 -3.52 0.13
N LYS A 65 -9.54 -4.44 1.11
CA LYS A 65 -10.76 -5.13 1.58
C LYS A 65 -11.95 -4.21 1.88
N PHE A 66 -11.72 -2.96 2.31
CA PHE A 66 -12.80 -2.02 2.61
C PHE A 66 -13.46 -1.44 1.35
N ILE A 67 -12.73 -1.37 0.22
CA ILE A 67 -13.25 -0.96 -1.09
C ILE A 67 -13.91 -2.17 -1.77
N GLU A 68 -13.28 -3.33 -1.67
CA GLU A 68 -13.75 -4.59 -2.29
C GLU A 68 -15.14 -5.01 -1.81
N LYS A 69 -15.44 -4.83 -0.52
CA LYS A 69 -16.72 -5.23 0.10
C LYS A 69 -17.93 -4.44 -0.38
N VAL A 70 -17.73 -3.35 -1.13
CA VAL A 70 -18.85 -2.58 -1.69
C VAL A 70 -19.27 -3.24 -3.00
N ASP A 71 -20.53 -3.67 -3.03
CA ASP A 71 -21.22 -4.22 -4.19
C ASP A 71 -22.59 -3.54 -4.30
N PHE A 72 -22.88 -2.95 -5.46
CA PHE A 72 -24.14 -2.27 -5.73
C PHE A 72 -25.17 -3.18 -6.41
N SER A 73 -24.87 -4.48 -6.51
CA SER A 73 -25.77 -5.46 -7.12
C SER A 73 -27.00 -5.69 -6.25
N PHE A 74 -28.17 -5.67 -6.88
CA PHE A 74 -29.44 -6.08 -6.29
C PHE A 74 -30.14 -7.09 -7.20
N LYS A 75 -31.03 -7.90 -6.62
CA LYS A 75 -31.76 -8.91 -7.39
C LYS A 75 -32.86 -8.24 -8.21
N VAL A 76 -32.88 -8.52 -9.51
CA VAL A 76 -33.92 -8.04 -10.42
C VAL A 76 -35.07 -9.05 -10.46
N ASP A 77 -36.32 -8.57 -10.57
CA ASP A 77 -37.49 -9.45 -10.71
C ASP A 77 -37.63 -9.97 -12.15
N GLU A 78 -36.97 -11.09 -12.40
CA GLU A 78 -36.93 -11.81 -13.68
C GLU A 78 -38.29 -12.42 -14.09
N SER A 79 -39.33 -12.34 -13.24
CA SER A 79 -40.68 -12.81 -13.60
C SER A 79 -41.48 -11.79 -14.43
N ILE A 80 -41.07 -10.52 -14.41
CA ILE A 80 -41.76 -9.40 -15.06
C ILE A 80 -41.02 -8.94 -16.31
N ILE A 81 -39.69 -8.92 -16.27
CA ILE A 81 -38.85 -8.44 -17.38
C ILE A 81 -38.24 -9.61 -18.16
N SER A 82 -37.85 -9.34 -19.40
CA SER A 82 -37.16 -10.35 -20.22
C SER A 82 -35.77 -10.68 -19.67
N GLN A 83 -35.26 -11.86 -19.99
CA GLN A 83 -33.93 -12.29 -19.57
C GLN A 83 -32.83 -11.35 -20.08
N ASP A 84 -32.98 -10.82 -21.29
CA ASP A 84 -32.03 -9.87 -21.89
C ASP A 84 -32.02 -8.54 -21.13
N GLU A 85 -33.19 -8.01 -20.74
CA GLU A 85 -33.30 -6.79 -19.94
C GLU A 85 -32.75 -6.99 -18.52
N ALA A 86 -32.99 -8.15 -17.91
CA ALA A 86 -32.42 -8.49 -16.61
C ALA A 86 -30.89 -8.54 -16.68
N GLN A 87 -30.34 -9.20 -17.70
CA GLN A 87 -28.90 -9.29 -17.90
C GLN A 87 -28.26 -7.93 -18.19
N ALA A 88 -28.91 -7.08 -19.00
CA ALA A 88 -28.46 -5.71 -19.23
C ALA A 88 -28.39 -4.92 -17.92
N THR A 89 -29.41 -5.04 -17.07
CA THR A 89 -29.43 -4.39 -15.75
C THR A 89 -28.31 -4.90 -14.85
N TYR A 90 -28.08 -6.23 -14.78
CA TYR A 90 -26.96 -6.79 -14.03
C TYR A 90 -25.59 -6.32 -14.54
N ASN A 91 -25.44 -6.14 -15.86
CA ASN A 91 -24.22 -5.61 -16.45
C ASN A 91 -23.99 -4.15 -16.03
N GLU A 92 -25.04 -3.32 -16.00
CA GLU A 92 -24.97 -1.95 -15.49
C GLU A 92 -24.58 -1.91 -14.00
N MET A 93 -25.15 -2.78 -13.15
CA MET A 93 -24.76 -2.88 -11.73
C MET A 93 -23.29 -3.26 -11.56
N ARG A 94 -22.79 -4.22 -12.36
CA ARG A 94 -21.36 -4.60 -12.37
C ARG A 94 -20.49 -3.42 -12.78
N GLN A 95 -20.90 -2.67 -13.80
CA GLN A 95 -20.19 -1.49 -14.27
C GLN A 95 -20.12 -0.40 -13.18
N ILE A 96 -21.24 -0.09 -12.52
CA ILE A 96 -21.28 0.87 -11.40
C ILE A 96 -20.34 0.44 -10.27
N THR A 97 -20.37 -0.85 -9.90
CA THR A 97 -19.50 -1.40 -8.86
C THR A 97 -18.02 -1.26 -9.24
N LYS A 98 -17.67 -1.58 -10.48
CA LYS A 98 -16.30 -1.43 -11.00
C LYS A 98 -15.84 0.04 -11.02
N GLU A 99 -16.70 0.94 -11.46
CA GLU A 99 -16.42 2.38 -11.49
C GLU A 99 -16.21 2.95 -10.09
N PHE A 100 -17.06 2.60 -9.13
CA PHE A 100 -16.87 2.99 -7.74
C PHE A 100 -15.53 2.52 -7.19
N ARG A 101 -15.20 1.24 -7.36
CA ARG A 101 -13.92 0.67 -6.89
C ARG A 101 -12.73 1.42 -7.48
N THR A 102 -12.78 1.68 -8.79
CA THR A 102 -11.74 2.43 -9.52
C THR A 102 -11.58 3.85 -8.97
N GLN A 103 -12.68 4.59 -8.81
CA GLN A 103 -12.65 5.96 -8.30
C GLN A 103 -12.18 6.03 -6.85
N ALA A 104 -12.66 5.11 -6.00
CA ALA A 104 -12.24 5.01 -4.60
C ALA A 104 -10.74 4.70 -4.47
N MET A 105 -10.23 3.75 -5.27
CA MET A 105 -8.80 3.43 -5.32
C MET A 105 -7.98 4.63 -5.78
N LYS A 106 -8.42 5.34 -6.83
CA LYS A 106 -7.76 6.55 -7.33
C LYS A 106 -7.64 7.62 -6.25
N LEU A 107 -8.74 7.94 -5.57
CA LEU A 107 -8.74 8.92 -4.48
C LEU A 107 -7.82 8.49 -3.34
N TYR A 108 -7.82 7.21 -2.99
CA TYR A 108 -6.98 6.70 -1.93
C TYR A 108 -5.48 6.80 -2.28
N VAL A 109 -5.09 6.46 -3.53
CA VAL A 109 -3.72 6.62 -4.01
C VAL A 109 -3.30 8.07 -4.00
N GLN A 110 -4.16 8.97 -4.49
CA GLN A 110 -3.88 10.41 -4.54
C GLN A 110 -3.68 10.99 -3.14
N SER A 111 -4.52 10.60 -2.18
CA SER A 111 -4.38 10.99 -0.78
C SER A 111 -3.06 10.49 -0.19
N ALA A 112 -2.74 9.20 -0.35
CA ALA A 112 -1.49 8.62 0.15
C ALA A 112 -0.24 9.26 -0.49
N ALA A 113 -0.29 9.56 -1.79
CA ALA A 113 0.77 10.24 -2.52
C ALA A 113 1.01 11.64 -1.93
N ARG A 114 -0.06 12.40 -1.69
CA ARG A 114 0.03 13.76 -1.15
C ARG A 114 0.57 13.79 0.27
N GLU A 115 0.10 12.89 1.13
CA GLU A 115 0.63 12.74 2.49
C GLU A 115 2.13 12.44 2.49
N ASN A 116 2.57 11.54 1.59
CA ASN A 116 3.96 11.18 1.43
C ASN A 116 4.82 12.36 0.92
N GLU A 117 4.30 13.13 -0.03
CA GLU A 117 4.96 14.31 -0.60
C GLU A 117 5.19 15.39 0.48
N ILE A 118 4.17 15.70 1.28
CA ILE A 118 4.27 16.70 2.37
C ILE A 118 5.38 16.30 3.35
N LEU A 119 5.41 15.04 3.79
CA LEU A 119 6.45 14.56 4.70
C LEU A 119 7.84 14.52 4.05
N SER A 120 7.91 14.16 2.77
CA SER A 120 9.17 14.17 2.01
C SER A 120 9.75 15.57 1.95
N ASN A 121 8.93 16.57 1.60
CA ASN A 121 9.35 17.97 1.51
C ASN A 121 9.79 18.50 2.89
N GLU A 122 9.08 18.16 3.96
CA GLU A 122 9.45 18.56 5.32
C GLU A 122 10.80 17.95 5.74
N ILE A 123 11.00 16.65 5.48
CA ILE A 123 12.26 15.96 5.80
C ILE A 123 13.42 16.56 4.99
N THR A 124 13.24 16.76 3.68
CA THR A 124 14.25 17.36 2.82
C THR A 124 14.67 18.73 3.34
N GLY A 125 13.70 19.60 3.69
CA GLY A 125 14.02 20.93 4.24
C GLY A 125 14.76 20.90 5.58
N ILE A 126 14.53 19.88 6.43
CA ILE A 126 15.29 19.71 7.68
C ILE A 126 16.71 19.22 7.39
N VAL A 127 16.87 18.27 6.47
CA VAL A 127 18.17 17.71 6.08
C VAL A 127 19.04 18.75 5.37
N GLU A 128 18.47 19.57 4.50
CA GLU A 128 19.17 20.66 3.80
C GLU A 128 19.69 21.75 4.75
N ARG A 129 19.03 21.93 5.89
CA ARG A 129 19.40 22.91 6.93
C ARG A 129 20.19 22.27 8.08
N PHE A 130 20.66 21.05 7.90
CA PHE A 130 21.44 20.36 8.93
C PHE A 130 22.79 21.10 9.14
N PRO A 131 23.22 21.35 10.38
CA PRO A 131 24.44 22.11 10.67
C PRO A 131 25.68 21.45 10.07
N GLN A 132 26.37 22.20 9.22
CA GLN A 132 27.63 21.82 8.58
C GLN A 132 28.86 22.50 9.21
N GLU A 133 28.65 23.56 9.99
CA GLU A 133 29.67 24.28 10.76
C GLU A 133 29.20 24.38 12.23
N ASN A 134 30.12 24.40 13.19
CA ASN A 134 29.80 24.73 14.58
C ASN A 134 29.93 26.25 14.78
N ASP A 135 29.07 26.85 15.62
CA ASP A 135 29.13 28.28 16.00
C ASP A 135 30.49 28.69 16.61
N ASP A 136 31.30 27.72 17.01
CA ASP A 136 32.57 27.87 17.71
C ASP A 136 33.80 27.91 16.76
N GLY A 137 33.59 27.82 15.44
CA GLY A 137 34.67 27.79 14.43
C GLY A 137 35.41 26.45 14.31
N PHE A 138 34.90 25.38 14.93
CA PHE A 138 35.34 24.00 14.72
C PHE A 138 34.57 23.33 13.57
N ASP A 139 35.27 22.48 12.83
CA ASP A 139 34.73 21.76 11.69
C ASP A 139 33.63 20.76 12.11
N ALA A 140 32.39 20.99 11.69
CA ALA A 140 31.25 20.10 11.99
C ALA A 140 31.02 19.06 10.88
N GLU A 141 31.87 19.05 9.86
CA GLU A 141 31.87 18.11 8.74
C GLU A 141 31.88 16.64 9.18
N PRO A 142 32.63 16.20 10.23
CA PRO A 142 32.58 14.81 10.69
C PRO A 142 31.20 14.39 11.20
N GLY A 143 30.51 15.26 11.95
CA GLY A 143 29.17 15.00 12.48
C GLY A 143 28.11 14.93 11.36
N PHE A 144 28.21 15.82 10.37
CA PHE A 144 27.34 15.78 9.20
C PHE A 144 27.58 14.52 8.35
N ALA A 145 28.84 14.12 8.16
CA ALA A 145 29.20 12.92 7.42
C ALA A 145 28.65 11.64 8.09
N ALA A 146 28.80 11.50 9.41
CA ALA A 146 28.23 10.38 10.15
C ALA A 146 26.70 10.38 10.13
N PHE A 147 26.07 11.56 10.28
CA PHE A 147 24.63 11.70 10.12
C PHE A 147 24.15 11.23 8.74
N LYS A 148 24.84 11.64 7.67
CA LYS A 148 24.52 11.26 6.29
C LYS A 148 24.62 9.74 6.10
N GLN A 149 25.71 9.13 6.56
CA GLN A 149 25.90 7.67 6.50
C GLN A 149 24.78 6.93 7.25
N TYR A 150 24.48 7.35 8.48
CA TYR A 150 23.35 6.82 9.26
C TYR A 150 22.02 6.94 8.50
N HIS A 151 21.76 8.11 7.92
CA HIS A 151 20.51 8.38 7.21
C HIS A 151 20.37 7.52 5.93
N GLU A 152 21.45 7.33 5.17
CA GLU A 152 21.47 6.47 3.98
C GLU A 152 21.20 5.00 4.34
N LEU A 153 21.82 4.49 5.42
CA LEU A 153 21.57 3.13 5.91
C LEU A 153 20.11 2.96 6.36
N ARG A 154 19.56 3.96 7.03
CA ARG A 154 18.16 3.97 7.45
C ARG A 154 17.20 3.96 6.25
N GLN A 155 17.48 4.74 5.21
CA GLN A 155 16.70 4.71 3.95
C GLN A 155 16.80 3.34 3.27
N LYS A 156 18.00 2.75 3.22
CA LYS A 156 18.22 1.40 2.66
C LYS A 156 17.42 0.34 3.41
N ARG A 157 17.38 0.39 4.75
CA ARG A 157 16.54 -0.50 5.56
C ARG A 157 15.06 -0.39 5.18
N MET A 158 14.55 0.83 5.08
CA MET A 158 13.13 1.09 4.75
C MET A 158 12.75 0.57 3.36
N LYS A 159 13.66 0.69 2.40
CA LYS A 159 13.47 0.13 1.06
C LYS A 159 13.30 -1.39 1.13
N LEU A 160 14.20 -2.08 1.85
CA LEU A 160 14.12 -3.54 2.03
C LEU A 160 12.82 -3.98 2.74
N GLU A 161 12.38 -3.25 3.76
CA GLU A 161 11.10 -3.52 4.46
C GLU A 161 9.90 -3.36 3.53
N THR A 162 9.97 -2.38 2.62
CA THR A 162 8.92 -2.15 1.62
C THR A 162 8.92 -3.28 0.58
N GLU A 163 10.08 -3.67 0.07
CA GLU A 163 10.24 -4.81 -0.86
C GLU A 163 9.69 -6.12 -0.25
N GLN A 164 9.97 -6.40 1.03
CA GLN A 164 9.39 -7.56 1.73
C GLN A 164 7.87 -7.51 1.78
N SER A 165 7.30 -6.32 1.95
CA SER A 165 5.85 -6.15 2.02
C SER A 165 5.19 -6.26 0.65
N MET A 166 5.88 -5.86 -0.41
CA MET A 166 5.46 -6.12 -1.78
C MET A 166 5.46 -7.61 -2.10
N HIS A 167 6.48 -8.36 -1.65
CA HIS A 167 6.53 -9.80 -1.83
C HIS A 167 5.28 -10.48 -1.25
N PHE A 168 4.85 -10.08 -0.05
CA PHE A 168 3.62 -10.59 0.56
C PHE A 168 2.37 -10.21 -0.24
N LEU A 169 2.32 -9.02 -0.83
CA LEU A 169 1.22 -8.63 -1.72
C LEU A 169 1.15 -9.54 -2.96
N PHE A 170 2.30 -9.86 -3.57
CA PHE A 170 2.35 -10.77 -4.71
C PHE A 170 1.97 -12.21 -4.34
N GLU A 171 2.35 -12.68 -3.15
CA GLU A 171 1.88 -13.98 -2.63
C GLU A 171 0.34 -14.01 -2.51
N GLN A 172 -0.28 -12.94 -1.98
CA GLN A 172 -1.73 -12.82 -1.91
C GLN A 172 -2.41 -12.85 -3.28
N GLN A 173 -1.78 -12.27 -4.30
CA GLN A 173 -2.29 -12.31 -5.66
C GLN A 173 -2.35 -13.75 -6.18
N VAL A 174 -1.25 -14.52 -6.04
CA VAL A 174 -1.18 -15.91 -6.50
C VAL A 174 -2.20 -16.80 -5.79
N GLU A 175 -2.42 -16.58 -4.49
CA GLU A 175 -3.46 -17.28 -3.71
C GLU A 175 -4.89 -16.85 -4.08
N GLY A 176 -5.08 -15.60 -4.52
CA GLY A 176 -6.36 -15.10 -5.02
C GLY A 176 -6.71 -15.61 -6.42
N ASP A 177 -5.73 -15.60 -7.33
CA ASP A 177 -5.89 -16.06 -8.72
C ASP A 177 -6.16 -17.58 -8.79
N THR A 178 -5.63 -18.36 -7.85
CA THR A 178 -5.93 -19.80 -7.74
C THR A 178 -7.34 -20.09 -7.22
N ASN A 179 -8.05 -19.08 -6.70
CA ASN A 179 -9.44 -19.17 -6.22
C ASN A 179 -10.45 -18.43 -7.10
N ASN A 180 -10.01 -17.77 -8.18
CA ASN A 180 -10.89 -17.21 -9.20
C ASN A 180 -10.86 -18.12 -10.43
N PRO A 181 -11.78 -19.10 -10.56
CA PRO A 181 -12.28 -19.33 -11.89
C PRO A 181 -13.00 -18.04 -12.29
N GLU A 182 -12.53 -17.39 -13.35
CA GLU A 182 -13.44 -16.70 -14.27
C GLU A 182 -14.41 -17.75 -14.84
N GLU A 183 -15.25 -18.34 -13.99
CA GLU A 183 -16.49 -18.91 -14.44
C GLU A 183 -17.32 -17.70 -14.86
N GLU A 184 -17.68 -17.65 -16.14
CA GLU A 184 -18.87 -16.92 -16.56
C GLU A 184 -20.00 -17.35 -15.63
N ILE A 185 -20.26 -16.57 -14.58
CA ILE A 185 -21.47 -16.71 -13.78
C ILE A 185 -22.59 -16.19 -14.69
N ILE A 186 -23.01 -17.07 -15.60
CA ILE A 186 -24.34 -17.05 -16.18
C ILE A 186 -25.26 -17.09 -14.96
N ALA A 187 -26.10 -16.06 -14.79
CA ALA A 187 -27.08 -16.04 -13.72
C ALA A 187 -27.80 -17.41 -13.69
N PRO A 188 -28.00 -18.03 -12.52
CA PRO A 188 -28.63 -19.34 -12.46
C PRO A 188 -30.02 -19.24 -13.05
N THR A 189 -30.18 -19.65 -14.31
CA THR A 189 -31.48 -19.75 -14.95
C THR A 189 -32.24 -20.80 -14.17
N VAL A 190 -33.17 -20.37 -13.32
CA VAL A 190 -34.12 -21.28 -12.70
C VAL A 190 -35.05 -21.72 -13.83
N ILE A 191 -34.64 -22.76 -14.55
CA ILE A 191 -35.56 -23.58 -15.32
C ILE A 191 -36.44 -24.21 -14.24
N ARG A 192 -37.64 -23.65 -14.04
CA ARG A 192 -38.72 -24.41 -13.42
C ARG A 192 -38.90 -25.65 -14.29
N SER A 193 -38.30 -26.76 -13.86
CA SER A 193 -38.78 -28.08 -14.20
C SER A 193 -40.25 -28.08 -13.79
N LEU A 194 -41.14 -27.91 -14.77
CA LEU A 194 -42.52 -28.30 -14.63
C LEU A 194 -42.48 -29.82 -14.48
N GLY A 195 -42.34 -30.27 -13.24
CA GLY A 195 -42.49 -31.66 -12.86
C GLY A 195 -43.82 -32.16 -13.42
N GLU A 196 -43.74 -33.30 -14.07
CA GLU A 196 -44.86 -34.08 -14.59
C GLU A 196 -45.83 -34.46 -13.45
N ASP A 197 -46.71 -33.54 -13.07
CA ASP A 197 -47.84 -33.82 -12.16
C ASP A 197 -49.18 -33.34 -12.76
N PHE A 198 -49.29 -33.43 -14.09
CA PHE A 198 -50.59 -33.48 -14.78
C PHE A 198 -50.89 -34.94 -15.15
N LEU A 199 -51.14 -35.77 -14.15
CA LEU A 199 -51.87 -37.02 -14.32
C LEU A 199 -53.24 -36.89 -13.67
N LEU A 200 -54.22 -36.70 -14.56
CA LEU A 200 -55.65 -36.99 -14.42
C LEU A 200 -55.94 -38.05 -13.35
N GLN A 201 -56.59 -37.66 -12.25
CA GLN A 201 -57.41 -38.60 -11.48
C GLN A 201 -58.81 -38.64 -12.11
N GLN A 202 -59.15 -39.82 -12.62
CA GLN A 202 -60.52 -40.26 -12.92
C GLN A 202 -61.34 -40.36 -11.63
#